data_AF-A0A7C3JB20-F1
#
_entry.id   AF-A0A7C3JB20-F1
#
_cell.length_a   1.000
_cell.length_b   1.000
_cell.length_c   1.000
_cell.angle_alpha   90.00
_cell.angle_beta   90.00
_cell.angle_gamma   90.00
#
_symmetry.space_group_name_H-M   'P 1'
#
loop_
_entity.id
_entity.type
_entity.pdbx_description
1 polymer ?
#
loop_
_entity_poly.entity_id
_entity_poly.type
_entity_poly.pdbx_seq_one_letter_code
_entity_poly.pdbx_strand_id
1 'polypeptide(L)'
;MRLYKIIPRGPFHFGERGIGQEETAEFPHSDTLIAALISAWRFIYTSTEFDTLIAGLTEFTQVPPFCLSSAFPYIGDVFFLPRPAISLAGDGGDR
;
A
#
# COMPACT_ATOMS: atom_id res chain seq x y z
N MET A 1 -2.33 2.17 16.07
CA MET A 1 -1.79 1.61 14.81
C MET A 1 -1.73 0.10 14.93
N ARG A 2 -2.17 -0.65 13.91
CA ARG A 2 -2.08 -2.12 13.88
C ARG A 2 -1.06 -2.52 12.80
N LEU A 3 -0.28 -3.54 13.07
CA LEU A 3 0.73 -4.07 12.15
C LEU A 3 0.24 -5.40 11.56
N TYR A 4 0.31 -5.53 10.24
CA TYR A 4 -0.02 -6.76 9.52
C TYR A 4 1.21 -7.21 8.73
N LYS A 5 1.72 -8.42 9.01
CA LYS A 5 2.86 -9.00 8.29
C LYS A 5 2.35 -9.80 7.09
N ILE A 6 2.70 -9.39 5.87
CA ILE A 6 2.38 -10.12 4.64
C ILE A 6 3.48 -11.16 4.40
N ILE A 7 3.11 -12.44 4.37
CA ILE A 7 4.03 -13.54 4.08
C ILE A 7 3.75 -14.02 2.64
N PRO A 8 4.63 -13.71 1.67
CA PRO A 8 4.49 -14.21 0.30
C PRO A 8 4.50 -15.74 0.27
N ARG A 9 3.58 -16.32 -0.52
CA ARG A 9 3.63 -17.76 -0.86
C ARG A 9 4.52 -18.06 -2.08
N GLY A 10 5.06 -17.02 -2.70
CA GLY A 10 5.94 -17.06 -3.86
C GLY A 10 6.40 -15.63 -4.22
N PRO A 11 7.25 -15.47 -5.26
CA PRO A 11 7.71 -14.16 -5.71
C PRO A 11 6.54 -13.24 -6.10
N PHE A 12 6.67 -11.95 -5.80
CA PHE A 12 5.72 -10.93 -6.25
C PHE A 12 6.21 -10.25 -7.54
N HIS A 13 5.25 -9.73 -8.30
CA HIS A 13 5.49 -8.80 -9.41
C HIS A 13 4.55 -7.60 -9.25
N PHE A 14 5.13 -6.44 -8.96
CA PHE A 14 4.42 -5.17 -8.80
C PHE A 14 4.75 -4.27 -9.97
N GLY A 15 3.96 -4.33 -11.04
CA GLY A 15 4.23 -3.54 -12.24
C GLY A 15 4.10 -2.04 -11.98
N GLU A 16 5.08 -1.27 -12.44
CA GLU A 16 5.05 0.19 -12.51
C GLU A 16 5.01 0.66 -13.97
N ARG A 17 4.34 1.79 -14.21
CA ARG A 17 4.28 2.39 -15.54
C ARG A 17 5.58 3.12 -15.85
N GLY A 18 6.44 2.50 -16.66
CA GLY A 18 7.59 3.16 -17.28
C GLY A 18 7.30 3.65 -18.70
N ILE A 19 8.02 4.68 -19.15
CA ILE A 19 8.05 5.12 -20.55
C ILE A 19 8.89 4.15 -21.39
N GLY A 20 8.28 3.05 -21.84
CA GLY A 20 8.87 2.11 -22.80
C GLY A 20 9.45 0.81 -22.23
N GLN A 21 9.58 0.66 -20.91
CA GLN A 21 9.81 -0.62 -20.23
C GLN A 21 8.94 -0.69 -18.98
N GLU A 22 8.31 -1.85 -18.74
CA GLU A 22 7.58 -2.11 -17.50
C GLU A 22 8.61 -2.24 -16.36
N GLU A 23 8.57 -1.34 -15.40
CA GLU A 23 9.39 -1.43 -14.18
C GLU A 23 8.66 -2.27 -13.14
N THR A 24 9.39 -2.79 -12.16
CA THR A 24 8.79 -3.54 -11.04
C THR A 24 9.15 -2.85 -9.73
N ALA A 25 8.15 -2.48 -8.94
CA ALA A 25 8.35 -1.96 -7.60
C ALA A 25 8.92 -3.04 -6.69
N GLU A 26 9.81 -2.65 -5.77
CA GLU A 26 10.38 -3.57 -4.78
C GLU A 26 9.34 -4.05 -3.75
N PHE A 27 8.32 -3.24 -3.50
CA PHE A 27 7.26 -3.51 -2.53
C PHE A 27 5.93 -2.88 -2.97
N PRO A 28 4.77 -3.41 -2.54
CA PRO A 28 3.49 -2.92 -3.03
C PRO A 28 3.09 -1.60 -2.38
N HIS A 29 2.65 -0.67 -3.22
CA HIS A 29 2.09 0.62 -2.81
C HIS A 29 0.70 0.47 -2.15
N SER A 30 0.31 1.45 -1.34
CA SER A 30 -0.96 1.42 -0.61
C SER A 30 -2.19 1.35 -1.52
N ASP A 31 -2.13 1.92 -2.71
CA ASP A 31 -3.18 1.89 -3.74
C ASP A 31 -3.40 0.46 -4.29
N THR A 32 -2.32 -0.28 -4.52
CA THR A 32 -2.32 -1.69 -4.91
C THR A 32 -2.92 -2.54 -3.80
N LEU A 33 -2.56 -2.27 -2.55
CA LEU A 33 -3.08 -3.00 -1.40
C LEU A 33 -4.58 -2.77 -1.18
N ILE A 34 -5.06 -1.51 -1.27
CA ILE A 34 -6.50 -1.24 -1.12
C ILE A 34 -7.29 -1.81 -2.30
N ALA A 35 -6.76 -1.76 -3.53
CA ALA A 35 -7.39 -2.39 -4.68
C ALA A 35 -7.50 -3.92 -4.51
N ALA A 36 -6.45 -4.56 -3.99
CA ALA A 36 -6.48 -5.98 -3.67
C ALA A 36 -7.50 -6.32 -2.57
N LEU A 37 -7.60 -5.50 -1.52
CA LEU A 37 -8.60 -5.66 -0.46
C LEU A 37 -10.03 -5.54 -1.00
N ILE A 38 -10.31 -4.49 -1.79
CA ILE A 38 -11.62 -4.28 -2.42
C ILE A 38 -11.98 -5.46 -3.33
N SER A 39 -11.02 -5.91 -4.15
CA SER A 39 -11.19 -7.08 -5.00
C SER A 39 -11.53 -8.34 -4.19
N ALA A 40 -10.79 -8.61 -3.11
CA ALA A 40 -11.05 -9.74 -2.22
C ALA A 40 -12.42 -9.64 -1.53
N TRP A 41 -12.80 -8.46 -1.03
CA TRP A 41 -14.11 -8.23 -0.40
C TRP A 41 -15.26 -8.48 -1.36
N ARG A 42 -15.11 -8.18 -2.65
CA ARG A 42 -16.12 -8.48 -3.66
C ARG A 42 -16.45 -9.97 -3.77
N PHE A 43 -15.51 -10.86 -3.45
CA PHE A 43 -15.73 -12.31 -3.44
C PHE A 43 -16.31 -12.84 -2.11
N ILE A 44 -16.19 -12.07 -1.03
CA ILE A 44 -16.59 -12.51 0.32
C ILE A 44 -18.01 -12.04 0.67
N TYR A 45 -18.34 -10.81 0.29
CA TYR A 45 -19.61 -10.17 0.65
C TYR A 45 -20.66 -10.28 -0.45
N THR A 46 -21.93 -10.28 -0.05
CA THR A 46 -23.04 -10.10 -0.99
C THR A 46 -22.97 -8.71 -1.65
N SER A 47 -23.65 -8.51 -2.78
CA SER A 47 -23.63 -7.20 -3.46
C SER A 47 -24.10 -6.06 -2.56
N THR A 48 -25.17 -6.26 -1.77
CA THR A 48 -25.67 -5.22 -0.86
C THR A 48 -24.68 -4.87 0.25
N GLU A 49 -24.03 -5.88 0.85
CA GLU A 49 -23.00 -5.66 1.88
C GLU A 49 -21.76 -4.98 1.29
N PHE A 50 -21.35 -5.40 0.09
CA PHE A 50 -20.25 -4.78 -0.64
C PHE A 50 -20.53 -3.31 -0.96
N ASP A 51 -21.71 -2.99 -1.50
CA ASP A 51 -22.09 -1.61 -1.83
C ASP A 51 -22.12 -0.73 -0.58
N THR A 52 -22.64 -1.25 0.53
CA THR A 52 -22.63 -0.56 1.84
C THR A 52 -21.20 -0.31 2.33
N LEU A 53 -20.31 -1.31 2.19
CA LEU A 53 -18.91 -1.20 2.55
C LEU A 53 -18.22 -0.12 1.71
N ILE A 54 -18.40 -0.12 0.39
CA ILE A 54 -17.80 0.87 -0.51
C ILE A 54 -18.30 2.28 -0.18
N ALA A 55 -19.60 2.47 0.02
CA ALA A 55 -20.15 3.76 0.42
C ALA A 55 -19.47 4.29 1.70
N GLY A 56 -19.29 3.42 2.71
CA GLY A 56 -18.56 3.78 3.93
C GLY A 56 -17.08 4.14 3.72
N LEU A 57 -16.44 3.63 2.67
CA LEU A 57 -15.06 3.97 2.31
C LEU A 57 -14.95 5.26 1.49
N THR A 58 -15.98 5.65 0.75
CA THR A 58 -15.92 6.79 -0.18
C THR A 58 -16.66 8.03 0.30
N GLU A 59 -17.66 7.89 1.16
CA GLU A 59 -18.56 8.99 1.58
C GLU A 59 -18.20 9.61 2.94
N PHE A 60 -16.96 9.41 3.42
CA PHE A 60 -16.51 9.99 4.67
C PHE A 60 -16.32 11.52 4.53
N THR A 61 -16.75 12.28 5.54
CA THR A 61 -16.75 13.75 5.48
C THR A 61 -15.53 14.42 6.11
N GLN A 62 -14.85 13.74 7.04
CA GLN A 62 -13.69 14.31 7.74
C GLN A 62 -12.55 13.33 7.94
N VAL A 63 -12.84 12.12 8.42
CA VAL A 63 -11.82 11.13 8.77
C VAL A 63 -12.12 9.83 8.04
N PRO A 64 -11.16 9.27 7.28
CA PRO A 64 -11.37 7.98 6.64
C PRO A 64 -11.53 6.89 7.71
N PRO A 65 -12.31 5.83 7.44
CA PRO A 65 -12.55 4.77 8.42
C PRO A 65 -11.27 4.07 8.88
N PHE A 66 -10.23 4.07 8.04
CA PHE A 66 -8.88 3.67 8.41
C PHE A 66 -7.84 4.32 7.48
N CYS A 67 -6.58 4.30 7.92
CA CYS A 67 -5.42 4.64 7.10
C CYS A 67 -4.64 3.37 6.76
N LEU A 68 -4.13 3.29 5.53
CA LEU A 68 -3.30 2.19 5.04
C LEU A 68 -2.00 2.75 4.48
N SER A 69 -0.87 2.19 4.91
CA SER A 69 0.43 2.47 4.31
C SER A 69 0.72 1.50 3.17
N SER A 70 1.74 1.80 2.35
CA SER A 70 2.41 0.78 1.55
C SER A 70 2.94 -0.34 2.46
N ALA A 71 3.17 -1.53 1.91
CA ALA A 71 3.84 -2.59 2.67
C ALA A 71 5.34 -2.40 2.54
N PHE A 72 6.06 -2.46 3.67
CA PHE A 72 7.51 -2.34 3.68
C PHE A 72 8.18 -3.66 4.07
N PRO A 73 9.42 -3.90 3.60
CA PRO A 73 10.17 -5.09 3.97
C PRO A 73 10.38 -5.21 5.48
N TYR A 74 10.48 -6.45 5.96
CA TYR A 74 10.88 -6.75 7.33
C TYR A 74 11.69 -8.05 7.39
N ILE A 75 12.57 -8.16 8.39
CA ILE A 75 13.32 -9.37 8.68
C ILE A 75 13.14 -9.67 10.17
N GLY A 76 12.41 -10.74 10.49
CA GLY A 76 12.03 -11.05 11.87
C GLY A 76 11.17 -9.92 12.48
N ASP A 77 11.75 -9.21 13.45
CA ASP A 77 11.15 -8.06 14.12
C ASP A 77 11.84 -6.72 13.79
N VAL A 78 12.70 -6.72 12.77
CA VAL A 78 13.29 -5.50 12.21
C VAL A 78 12.41 -5.03 11.05
N PHE A 79 11.87 -3.82 11.17
CA PHE A 79 10.98 -3.19 10.19
C PHE A 79 11.73 -2.10 9.43
N PHE A 80 11.73 -2.18 8.10
CA PHE A 80 12.32 -1.17 7.24
C PHE A 80 11.26 -0.14 6.87
N LEU A 81 11.68 1.12 6.75
CA LEU A 81 10.83 2.25 6.36
C LEU A 81 11.50 2.99 5.21
N PRO A 82 10.73 3.69 4.36
CA PRO A 82 11.30 4.49 3.29
C PRO A 82 12.21 5.55 3.90
N ARG A 83 13.33 5.83 3.23
CA ARG A 83 14.22 6.93 3.61
C ARG A 83 13.39 8.22 3.62
N PRO A 84 13.41 9.01 4.71
CA PRO A 84 12.75 10.30 4.73
C PRO A 84 13.24 11.17 3.58
N ALA A 85 12.33 11.80 2.85
CA ALA A 85 12.65 12.67 1.71
C ALA A 85 13.21 14.04 2.13
N ILE A 86 13.35 14.28 3.43
CA ILE A 86 13.99 15.49 3.94
C ILE A 86 15.50 15.42 3.70
N SER A 87 16.08 16.54 3.25
CA SER A 87 17.54 16.67 3.19
C SER A 87 18.10 16.75 4.61
N LEU A 88 19.21 16.06 4.85
CA LEU A 88 19.89 16.16 6.14
C LEU A 88 20.70 17.46 6.13
N ALA A 89 20.66 18.22 7.23
CA ALA A 89 21.52 19.39 7.39
C ALA A 89 22.98 18.94 7.31
N GLY A 90 23.64 19.20 6.18
CA GLY A 90 24.96 18.67 5.86
C GLY A 90 25.08 18.06 4.46
N ASP A 91 23.98 17.86 3.73
CA ASP A 91 24.00 17.55 2.29
C ASP A 91 24.41 18.80 1.49
N GLY A 92 25.65 19.25 1.69
CA GLY A 92 26.33 20.10 0.72
C GLY A 92 26.71 19.24 -0.48
N GLY A 93 25.91 19.31 -1.55
CA GLY A 93 26.20 18.63 -2.80
C GLY A 93 25.21 19.06 -3.87
N ASP A 94 25.75 19.70 -4.90
CA ASP A 94 25.06 20.18 -6.11
C ASP A 94 23.95 19.24 -6.58
N ARG A 95 22.77 19.81 -6.84
CA ARG A 95 21.81 19.27 -7.80
C ARG A 95 21.91 20.08 -9.08
#